data_AF-A0A963N8I8-F1
#
_entry.id   AF-A0A963N8I8-F1
#
_cell.length_a   1.000
_cell.length_b   1.000
_cell.length_c   1.000
_cell.angle_alpha   90.00
_cell.angle_beta   90.00
_cell.angle_gamma   90.00
#
_symmetry.space_group_name_H-M   'P 1'
#
loop_
_entity.id
_entity.type
_entity.pdbx_description
1 polymer ?
#
loop_
_entity_poly.entity_id
_entity_poly.type
_entity_poly.pdbx_seq_one_letter_code
_entity_poly.pdbx_strand_id
1 'polypeptide(L)'
;MKVARIYLRVSTDEQDLTRQAEIEHSTRVADYYVAGVYREKASGARADRPELLRMIADLQPGEVVVAEKIDRISRLPLAEAEQLVGSIRAKGARLAVPGLVDLSDLAADADGVAKIVLESVQELLLKLALQMARDDYETRRER
;
A
#
# COMPACT_ATOMS: atom_id res chain seq x y z
N MET A 1 9.49 9.55 -15.58
CA MET A 1 9.39 10.00 -14.18
C MET A 1 8.34 9.15 -13.50
N LYS A 2 8.69 8.43 -12.42
CA LYS A 2 7.71 7.60 -11.70
C LYS A 2 6.86 8.52 -10.82
N VAL A 3 5.54 8.33 -10.81
CA VAL A 3 4.62 9.16 -10.03
C VAL A 3 4.12 8.37 -8.82
N ALA A 4 4.18 8.97 -7.64
CA ALA A 4 3.74 8.36 -6.40
C ALA A 4 2.67 9.19 -5.70
N ARG A 5 1.73 8.50 -5.05
CA ARG A 5 0.80 9.07 -4.07
C ARG A 5 1.07 8.44 -2.72
N ILE A 6 1.21 9.26 -1.70
CA ILE A 6 1.54 8.78 -0.35
C ILE A 6 0.27 8.71 0.47
N TYR A 7 0.05 7.57 1.13
CA TYR A 7 -1.03 7.41 2.10
C TYR A 7 -0.48 7.27 3.52
N LEU A 8 -0.90 8.19 4.39
CA LEU A 8 -0.48 8.30 5.78
C LEU A 8 -1.68 8.10 6.70
N ARG A 9 -1.70 6.95 7.39
CA ARG A 9 -2.70 6.66 8.42
C ARG A 9 -2.13 6.89 9.80
N VAL A 10 -2.74 7.83 10.52
CA VAL A 10 -2.24 8.35 11.80
C VAL A 10 -3.19 8.09 12.96
N SER A 11 -2.63 8.06 14.17
CA SER A 11 -3.40 7.89 15.42
C SER A 11 -3.32 9.08 16.37
N THR A 12 -2.27 9.93 16.30
CA THR A 12 -2.01 11.02 17.26
C THR A 12 -1.13 12.12 16.64
N ASP A 13 -1.57 13.38 16.74
CA ASP A 13 -1.13 14.47 15.84
C ASP A 13 0.36 14.87 15.91
N GLU A 14 1.08 14.63 17.01
CA GLU A 14 2.49 15.07 17.18
C GLU A 14 3.55 14.11 16.58
N GLN A 15 3.31 12.80 16.60
CA GLN A 15 4.25 11.83 16.00
C GLN A 15 4.15 11.77 14.46
N ASP A 16 3.16 12.46 13.89
CA ASP A 16 2.75 12.29 12.51
C ASP A 16 3.56 13.18 11.54
N LEU A 17 3.98 14.36 11.97
CA LEU A 17 4.70 15.32 11.13
C LEU A 17 6.11 14.83 10.77
N THR A 18 6.83 14.24 11.72
CA THR A 18 8.18 13.72 11.49
C THR A 18 8.14 12.51 10.54
N ARG A 19 7.22 11.56 10.79
CA ARG A 19 7.04 10.37 9.93
C ARG A 19 6.64 10.74 8.51
N GLN A 20 5.81 11.76 8.36
CA GLN A 20 5.47 12.28 7.04
C GLN A 20 6.68 12.81 6.30
N ALA A 21 7.49 13.66 6.96
CA ALA A 21 8.66 14.23 6.34
C ALA A 21 9.63 13.13 5.87
N GLU A 22 9.79 12.06 6.66
CA GLU A 22 10.62 10.90 6.33
C GLU A 22 10.10 10.11 5.13
N ILE A 23 8.79 9.82 5.07
CA ILE A 23 8.24 9.06 3.93
C ILE A 23 8.24 9.88 2.64
N GLU A 24 7.94 11.18 2.72
CA GLU A 24 8.01 12.07 1.57
C GLU A 24 9.45 12.20 1.07
N HIS A 25 10.40 12.38 1.99
CA HIS A 25 11.81 12.48 1.64
C HIS A 25 12.31 11.19 1.00
N SER A 26 12.07 10.03 1.61
CA SER A 26 12.50 8.74 1.06
C SER A 26 11.85 8.43 -0.29
N THR A 27 10.58 8.78 -0.49
CA THR A 27 9.89 8.65 -1.78
C THR A 27 10.55 9.50 -2.86
N ARG A 28 10.90 10.75 -2.55
CA ARG A 28 11.60 11.65 -3.49
C ARG A 28 13.02 11.18 -3.79
N VAL A 29 13.75 10.67 -2.79
CA VAL A 29 15.09 10.10 -2.96
C VAL A 29 15.05 8.85 -3.86
N ALA A 30 13.95 8.10 -3.86
CA ALA A 30 13.72 6.98 -4.76
C ALA A 30 13.26 7.38 -6.18
N ASP A 31 13.47 8.65 -6.59
CA ASP A 31 13.15 9.20 -7.92
C ASP A 31 11.65 9.19 -8.28
N TYR A 32 10.78 9.27 -7.27
CA TYR A 32 9.35 9.47 -7.47
C TYR A 32 8.96 10.94 -7.37
N TYR A 33 8.11 11.38 -8.29
CA TYR A 33 7.35 12.61 -8.15
C TYR A 33 6.13 12.36 -7.26
N VAL A 34 6.06 13.03 -6.12
CA VAL A 34 4.93 12.93 -5.20
C VAL A 34 3.78 13.79 -5.70
N ALA A 35 2.77 13.17 -6.33
CA ALA A 35 1.59 13.85 -6.86
C ALA A 35 0.56 14.23 -5.79
N GLY A 36 0.58 13.57 -4.63
CA GLY A 36 -0.33 13.88 -3.54
C GLY A 36 0.00 13.11 -2.27
N VAL A 37 -0.36 13.70 -1.14
CA VAL A 37 -0.23 13.11 0.20
C VAL A 37 -1.59 13.10 0.86
N TYR A 38 -2.07 11.93 1.22
CA TYR A 38 -3.40 11.67 1.75
C TYR A 38 -3.25 11.27 3.21
N ARG A 39 -3.80 12.09 4.11
CA ARG A 39 -3.64 11.92 5.55
C ARG A 39 -4.96 11.53 6.17
N GLU A 40 -4.96 10.47 6.96
CA GLU A 40 -6.19 9.93 7.52
C GLU A 40 -6.06 9.55 8.98
N LYS A 41 -6.91 10.15 9.83
CA LYS A 41 -7.05 9.79 11.24
C LYS A 41 -8.16 8.76 11.40
N ALA A 42 -7.85 7.51 11.03
CA ALA A 42 -8.80 6.40 11.12
C ALA A 42 -8.12 5.09 11.53
N SER A 43 -8.93 4.17 12.07
CA SER A 43 -8.51 2.79 12.26
C SER A 43 -8.41 2.09 10.91
N GLY A 44 -7.30 1.38 10.66
CA GLY A 44 -7.13 0.53 9.47
C GLY A 44 -8.05 -0.70 9.46
N ALA A 45 -8.80 -0.93 10.55
CA ALA A 45 -9.84 -1.97 10.62
C ALA A 45 -11.21 -1.45 10.15
N ARG A 46 -11.29 -0.21 9.64
CA ARG A 46 -12.50 0.37 9.03
C ARG A 46 -12.34 0.43 7.51
N ALA A 47 -13.43 0.11 6.81
CA ALA A 47 -13.50 0.22 5.35
C ALA A 47 -13.83 1.66 4.89
N ASP A 48 -14.58 2.42 5.70
CA ASP A 48 -15.01 3.79 5.38
C ASP A 48 -13.92 4.81 5.67
N ARG A 49 -12.95 4.85 4.76
CA ARG A 49 -11.75 5.69 4.85
C ARG A 49 -11.76 6.72 3.72
N PRO A 50 -12.41 7.88 3.91
CA PRO A 50 -12.64 8.85 2.83
C PRO A 50 -11.35 9.31 2.14
N GLU A 51 -10.25 9.49 2.88
CA GLU A 51 -8.99 9.95 2.27
C GLU A 51 -8.29 8.84 1.49
N LEU A 52 -8.36 7.60 1.98
CA LEU A 52 -7.91 6.45 1.20
C LEU A 52 -8.73 6.27 -0.08
N LEU A 53 -10.06 6.36 0.02
CA LEU A 53 -10.96 6.23 -1.12
C LEU A 53 -10.74 7.37 -2.12
N ARG A 54 -10.52 8.60 -1.64
CA ARG A 54 -10.16 9.75 -2.47
C ARG A 54 -8.84 9.52 -3.21
N MET A 55 -7.82 9.00 -2.52
CA MET A 55 -6.56 8.63 -3.16
C MET A 55 -6.78 7.60 -4.28
N ILE A 56 -7.54 6.54 -4.00
CA ILE A 56 -7.83 5.49 -4.99
C ILE A 56 -8.59 6.06 -6.19
N ALA A 57 -9.50 7.00 -5.96
CA ALA A 57 -10.23 7.68 -7.01
C ALA A 57 -9.29 8.50 -7.92
N ASP A 58 -8.33 9.22 -7.32
CA ASP A 58 -7.38 10.09 -8.02
C ASP A 58 -6.28 9.31 -8.77
N LEU A 59 -6.07 8.03 -8.44
CA LEU A 59 -5.03 7.20 -9.06
C LEU A 59 -5.13 7.14 -10.58
N GLN A 60 -3.99 7.31 -11.23
CA GLN A 60 -3.80 7.12 -12.67
C GLN A 60 -3.01 5.83 -12.96
N PRO A 61 -3.19 5.22 -14.15
CA PRO A 61 -2.40 4.06 -14.54
C PRO A 61 -0.89 4.34 -14.49
N GLY A 62 -0.13 3.40 -13.94
CA GLY A 62 1.32 3.51 -13.76
C GLY A 62 1.78 4.29 -12.52
N GLU A 63 0.86 4.86 -11.74
CA GLU A 63 1.19 5.48 -10.46
C GLU A 63 1.46 4.43 -9.36
N VAL A 64 2.20 4.85 -8.33
CA VAL A 64 2.54 4.01 -7.18
C VAL A 64 1.94 4.59 -5.91
N VAL A 65 1.21 3.76 -5.17
CA VAL A 65 0.77 4.06 -3.81
C VAL A 65 1.91 3.72 -2.86
N VAL A 66 2.37 4.70 -2.09
CA VAL A 66 3.41 4.52 -1.07
C VAL A 66 2.80 4.62 0.32
N ALA A 67 3.10 3.65 1.17
CA ALA A 67 2.74 3.69 2.59
C ALA A 67 3.88 3.13 3.45
N GLU A 68 3.95 3.60 4.70
CA GLU A 68 5.05 3.25 5.61
C GLU A 68 5.10 1.75 5.91
N LYS A 69 3.93 1.10 6.01
CA LYS A 69 3.76 -0.31 6.35
C LYS A 69 2.43 -0.81 5.81
N ILE A 70 2.30 -2.12 5.67
CA ILE A 70 1.09 -2.75 5.14
C ILE A 70 -0.11 -2.58 6.09
N ASP A 71 0.14 -2.54 7.41
CA ASP A 71 -0.87 -2.24 8.45
C ASP A 71 -1.45 -0.81 8.34
N ARG A 72 -0.76 0.11 7.66
CA ARG A 72 -1.29 1.43 7.35
C ARG A 72 -2.35 1.33 6.27
N ILE A 73 -2.11 0.52 5.23
CA ILE A 73 -3.04 0.28 4.13
C ILE A 73 -4.28 -0.48 4.61
N SER A 74 -4.14 -1.57 5.34
CA SER A 74 -5.30 -2.33 5.81
C SER A 74 -4.99 -3.16 7.05
N ARG A 75 -6.01 -3.29 7.91
CA ARG A 75 -6.12 -4.31 8.97
C ARG A 75 -7.49 -5.00 8.90
N LEU A 76 -8.14 -4.91 7.74
CA LEU A 76 -9.41 -5.55 7.47
C LEU A 76 -9.24 -7.08 7.41
N PRO A 77 -10.33 -7.87 7.53
CA PRO A 77 -10.30 -9.27 7.15
C PRO A 77 -9.68 -9.46 5.76
N LEU A 78 -8.96 -10.56 5.56
CA LEU A 78 -8.15 -10.78 4.36
C LEU A 78 -8.93 -10.54 3.07
N ALA A 79 -10.15 -11.08 2.96
CA ALA A 79 -11.01 -10.89 1.80
C ALA A 79 -11.27 -9.40 1.48
N GLU A 80 -11.57 -8.58 2.48
CA GLU A 80 -11.79 -7.14 2.31
C GLU A 80 -10.50 -6.39 2.00
N ALA A 81 -9.38 -6.80 2.60
CA ALA A 81 -8.08 -6.23 2.33
C ALA A 81 -7.62 -6.52 0.89
N GLU A 82 -7.89 -7.73 0.38
CA GLU A 82 -7.66 -8.09 -1.01
C GLU A 82 -8.53 -7.26 -1.97
N GLN A 83 -9.81 -7.03 -1.64
CA GLN A 83 -10.66 -6.14 -2.44
C GLN A 83 -10.10 -4.71 -2.49
N LEU A 84 -9.61 -4.19 -1.36
CA LEU A 84 -8.98 -2.88 -1.31
C LEU A 84 -7.75 -2.80 -2.22
N VAL A 85 -6.83 -3.76 -2.14
CA VAL A 85 -5.65 -3.74 -3.01
C VAL A 85 -6.03 -4.02 -4.47
N GLY A 86 -7.05 -4.83 -4.71
CA GLY A 86 -7.67 -5.03 -6.01
C GLY A 86 -8.17 -3.73 -6.62
N SER A 87 -8.78 -2.84 -5.83
CA SER A 87 -9.23 -1.53 -6.30
C SER A 87 -8.08 -0.60 -6.74
N ILE A 88 -6.93 -0.68 -6.06
CA ILE A 88 -5.70 0.03 -6.47
C ILE A 88 -5.17 -0.54 -7.78
N ARG A 89 -5.09 -1.87 -7.90
CA ARG A 89 -4.63 -2.56 -9.11
C ARG A 89 -5.55 -2.32 -10.30
N ALA A 90 -6.86 -2.24 -10.07
CA ALA A 90 -7.85 -1.95 -11.11
C ALA A 90 -7.68 -0.56 -11.73
N LYS A 91 -7.06 0.38 -11.02
CA LYS A 91 -6.64 1.69 -11.56
C LYS A 91 -5.36 1.63 -12.39
N GLY A 92 -4.73 0.45 -12.51
CA GLY A 92 -3.41 0.28 -13.12
C GLY A 92 -2.27 0.78 -12.24
N ALA A 93 -2.52 1.00 -10.95
CA ALA A 93 -1.53 1.46 -9.99
C ALA A 93 -0.89 0.29 -9.22
N ARG A 94 0.29 0.54 -8.66
CA ARG A 94 1.04 -0.43 -7.85
C ARG A 94 1.11 0.01 -6.39
N LEU A 95 1.41 -0.93 -5.50
CA LEU A 95 1.58 -0.67 -4.08
C LEU A 95 3.05 -0.88 -3.70
N ALA A 96 3.72 0.18 -3.24
CA ALA A 96 5.08 0.14 -2.72
C ALA A 96 5.07 0.32 -1.20
N VAL A 97 5.38 -0.75 -0.48
CA VAL A 97 5.41 -0.78 0.98
C VAL A 97 6.73 -1.42 1.43
N PRO A 98 7.45 -0.83 2.39
CA PRO A 98 8.67 -1.41 2.94
C PRO A 98 8.48 -2.87 3.38
N GLY A 99 9.41 -3.73 2.99
CA GLY A 99 9.39 -5.16 3.30
C GLY A 99 8.57 -6.03 2.33
N LEU A 100 7.84 -5.43 1.38
CA LEU A 100 7.20 -6.16 0.29
C LEU A 100 8.09 -6.12 -0.96
N VAL A 101 8.40 -7.29 -1.51
CA VAL A 101 9.10 -7.38 -2.80
C VAL A 101 8.11 -7.03 -3.91
N ASP A 102 8.53 -6.15 -4.83
CA ASP A 102 7.79 -5.86 -6.06
C ASP A 102 8.41 -6.65 -7.22
N LEU A 103 7.75 -7.73 -7.63
CA LEU A 103 8.12 -8.57 -8.76
C LEU A 103 7.49 -8.08 -10.07
N SER A 104 6.76 -6.96 -10.08
CA SER A 104 6.02 -6.49 -11.26
C SER A 104 6.94 -6.18 -12.44
N ASP A 105 8.13 -5.61 -12.18
CA ASP A 105 9.10 -5.31 -13.23
C ASP A 105 9.72 -6.61 -13.79
N LEU A 106 10.06 -7.58 -12.92
CA LEU A 106 10.56 -8.90 -13.36
C LEU A 106 9.51 -9.68 -14.15
N ALA A 107 8.24 -9.61 -13.74
CA ALA A 107 7.13 -10.26 -14.42
C ALA A 107 6.82 -9.62 -15.78
N ALA A 108 7.08 -8.32 -15.93
CA ALA A 108 6.90 -7.60 -17.20
C ALA A 108 7.90 -8.05 -18.27
N ASP A 109 9.12 -8.41 -17.86
CA ASP A 109 10.19 -8.90 -18.75
C ASP A 109 10.15 -10.43 -18.98
N ALA A 110 9.23 -11.14 -18.31
CA ALA A 110 9.10 -12.59 -18.40
C ALA A 110 7.96 -13.02 -19.35
N ASP A 111 8.12 -14.20 -19.94
CA ASP A 111 7.14 -14.80 -20.84
C ASP A 111 6.66 -16.19 -20.39
N GLY A 112 5.48 -16.58 -20.89
CA GLY A 112 4.91 -17.91 -20.70
C GLY A 112 4.73 -18.28 -19.22
N VAL A 113 5.23 -19.46 -18.84
CA VAL A 113 5.10 -20.01 -17.48
C VAL A 113 5.80 -19.13 -16.45
N ALA A 114 6.95 -18.54 -16.77
CA ALA A 114 7.71 -17.73 -15.84
C ALA A 114 6.90 -16.50 -15.37
N LYS A 115 6.21 -15.82 -16.30
CA LYS A 115 5.33 -14.71 -15.99
C LYS A 115 4.20 -15.11 -15.04
N ILE A 116 3.52 -16.22 -15.34
CA ILE A 116 2.41 -16.74 -14.52
C ILE A 116 2.88 -17.03 -13.09
N VAL A 117 4.07 -17.64 -12.95
CA VAL A 117 4.65 -17.95 -11.62
C VAL A 117 4.97 -16.67 -10.87
N LEU A 118 5.62 -15.68 -11.51
CA LEU A 118 5.98 -14.42 -10.86
C LEU A 118 4.75 -13.63 -10.38
N GLU A 119 3.71 -13.55 -11.22
CA GLU A 119 2.44 -12.92 -10.85
C GLU A 119 1.76 -13.64 -9.67
N SER A 120 1.76 -14.98 -9.68
CA SER A 120 1.20 -15.80 -8.60
C SER A 120 1.97 -15.63 -7.28
N VAL A 121 3.30 -15.58 -7.34
CA VAL A 121 4.16 -15.36 -6.17
C VAL A 121 3.95 -13.95 -5.62
N GLN A 122 3.85 -12.93 -6.48
CA GLN A 122 3.55 -11.56 -6.06
C GLN A 122 2.21 -11.48 -5.32
N GLU A 123 1.19 -12.18 -5.83
CA GLU A 123 -0.11 -12.23 -5.18
C GLU A 123 -0.04 -12.93 -3.81
N LEU A 124 0.65 -14.07 -3.73
CA LEU A 124 0.85 -14.79 -2.47
C LEU A 124 1.59 -13.95 -1.42
N LEU A 125 2.70 -13.29 -1.80
CA LEU A 125 3.47 -12.43 -0.91
C LEU A 125 2.62 -11.28 -0.36
N LEU A 126 1.78 -10.68 -1.22
CA LEU A 126 0.85 -9.65 -0.79
C LEU A 126 -0.19 -10.19 0.20
N LYS A 127 -0.81 -11.35 -0.06
CA LYS A 127 -1.79 -11.96 0.86
C LYS A 127 -1.17 -12.27 2.22
N LEU A 128 0.05 -12.81 2.23
CA LEU A 128 0.78 -13.08 3.47
C LEU A 128 1.03 -11.79 4.26
N ALA A 129 1.46 -10.71 3.60
CA ALA A 129 1.69 -9.43 4.27
C ALA A 129 0.39 -8.83 4.83
N LEU A 130 -0.72 -8.93 4.11
CA LEU A 130 -2.04 -8.49 4.58
C LEU A 130 -2.51 -9.31 5.79
N GLN A 131 -2.35 -10.64 5.73
CA GLN A 131 -2.71 -11.53 6.83
C GLN A 131 -1.87 -11.25 8.08
N MET A 132 -0.55 -11.09 7.93
CA MET A 132 0.34 -10.75 9.04
C MET A 132 -0.06 -9.43 9.71
N ALA A 133 -0.42 -8.39 8.93
CA ALA A 133 -0.89 -7.14 9.51
C ALA A 133 -2.23 -7.28 10.26
N ARG A 134 -3.08 -8.21 9.84
CA ARG A 134 -4.32 -8.54 10.54
C ARG A 134 -4.04 -9.28 11.85
N ASP A 135 -3.22 -10.32 11.83
CA ASP A 135 -2.87 -11.13 13.00
C ASP A 135 -2.17 -10.29 14.07
N ASP A 136 -1.26 -9.40 13.66
CA ASP A 136 -0.60 -8.42 14.53
C ASP A 136 -1.61 -7.49 15.22
N TYR A 137 -2.66 -7.09 14.49
CA TYR A 137 -3.69 -6.23 15.03
C TYR A 137 -4.58 -6.95 16.04
N GLU A 138 -4.97 -8.18 15.75
CA GLU A 138 -5.76 -9.02 16.66
C GLU A 138 -4.98 -9.32 17.94
N THR A 139 -3.72 -9.75 17.81
CA THR A 139 -2.83 -10.03 18.95
C THR A 139 -2.67 -8.83 19.89
N ARG A 140 -2.57 -7.61 19.34
CA ARG A 140 -2.46 -6.38 20.16
C ARG A 140 -3.76 -5.96 20.82
N ARG A 141 -4.92 -6.38 20.27
CA ARG A 141 -6.24 -6.05 20.82
C ARG A 141 -6.62 -6.97 21.99
N GLU A 142 -6.10 -8.18 22.00
CA GLU A 142 -6.34 -9.19 23.04
C GLU A 142 -5.49 -8.98 24.31
N ARG A 143 -4.45 -8.14 24.25
CA ARG A 143 -3.59 -7.76 25.38
C ARG A 143 -4.13 -6.52 26.07
#